data_AF-A0AA37A9H6-F1
#
_entry.id   AF-A0AA37A9H6-F1
#
_cell.length_a   1.000
_cell.length_b   1.000
_cell.length_c   1.000
_cell.angle_alpha   90.00
_cell.angle_beta   90.00
_cell.angle_gamma   90.00
#
_symmetry.space_group_name_H-M   'P 1'
#
loop_
_entity.id
_entity.type
_entity.pdbx_description
1 polymer ?
#
loop_
_entity_poly.entity_id
_entity_poly.type
_entity_poly.pdbx_seq_one_letter_code
_entity_poly.pdbx_strand_id
1 'polypeptide(L)'
;GNKFEFRMLGASQSISGPNIALNTIMAEELKQFADELEASRDFQADLPKLIRRVFTEHQRIIFNGNGYDEAWLEEAGKRGLSNLTSTADALPMYTAPKNVDLFVKHGIYTKEEIEARAEIHIENYTTVLTIEAKTMADMIRHQILPAVSDYADQLCQRAYHKDAMGVPHQYETSTAMQIGTLTDALQADCAKLEADLAAIPVGSIKAMNYCHEVLIPDMAEARKAADQLETLTASKSWPFPVYSDLLFYV
;
A
#
# COMPACT_ATOMS: atom_id res chain seq x y z
N GLY A 1 23.02 20.23 -8.00
CA GLY A 1 23.05 20.10 -6.52
C GLY A 1 24.28 19.31 -6.12
N ASN A 2 24.81 19.54 -4.92
CA ASN A 2 25.99 18.84 -4.37
C ASN A 2 25.62 17.57 -3.56
N LYS A 3 24.37 17.10 -3.66
CA LYS A 3 23.83 15.96 -2.91
C LYS A 3 22.79 15.20 -3.72
N PHE A 4 22.60 13.93 -3.37
CA PHE A 4 21.46 13.12 -3.82
C PHE A 4 20.32 13.21 -2.80
N GLU A 5 19.10 13.06 -3.27
CA GLU A 5 17.89 13.00 -2.45
C GLU A 5 17.14 11.72 -2.77
N PHE A 6 16.98 10.84 -1.77
CA PHE A 6 16.25 9.58 -1.92
C PHE A 6 14.84 9.72 -1.34
N ARG A 7 13.83 9.72 -2.22
CA ARG A 7 12.44 10.06 -1.87
C ARG A 7 11.50 8.85 -1.72
N MET A 8 11.99 7.63 -1.91
CA MET A 8 11.15 6.43 -1.81
C MET A 8 10.82 6.03 -0.36
N LEU A 9 11.45 6.66 0.64
CA LEU A 9 11.26 6.33 2.04
C LEU A 9 9.87 6.76 2.54
N GLY A 10 9.14 5.83 3.16
CA GLY A 10 7.88 6.12 3.85
C GLY A 10 8.10 6.89 5.16
N ALA A 11 7.20 7.81 5.50
CA ALA A 11 7.35 8.72 6.64
C ALA A 11 7.46 8.03 8.01
N SER A 12 6.88 6.84 8.18
CA SER A 12 6.92 6.05 9.41
C SER A 12 8.14 5.11 9.51
N GLN A 13 8.94 4.99 8.45
CA GLN A 13 10.05 4.04 8.41
C GLN A 13 11.31 4.62 9.09
N SER A 14 12.08 3.72 9.72
CA SER A 14 13.42 4.08 10.19
C SER A 14 14.34 4.39 9.01
N ILE A 15 15.08 5.51 9.11
CA ILE A 15 16.12 5.89 8.13
C ILE A 15 17.27 4.87 8.06
N SER A 16 17.42 4.00 9.06
CA SER A 16 18.51 3.02 9.13
C SER A 16 18.48 2.02 7.97
N GLY A 17 17.31 1.48 7.63
CA GLY A 17 17.17 0.47 6.57
C GLY A 17 17.64 0.97 5.20
N PRO A 18 17.10 2.09 4.68
CA PRO A 18 17.57 2.71 3.45
C PRO A 18 19.05 3.08 3.50
N ASN A 19 19.55 3.61 4.62
CA ASN A 19 20.96 3.97 4.73
C ASN A 19 21.88 2.74 4.68
N ILE A 20 21.48 1.61 5.26
CA ILE A 20 22.23 0.35 5.13
C ILE A 20 22.28 -0.04 3.66
N ALA A 21 21.13 -0.13 2.99
CA ALA A 21 21.08 -0.50 1.57
C ALA A 21 21.88 0.44 0.66
N LEU A 22 21.67 1.76 0.77
CA LEU A 22 22.31 2.79 -0.05
C LEU A 22 23.83 2.84 0.15
N ASN A 23 24.29 2.72 1.40
CA ASN A 23 25.72 2.73 1.67
C ASN A 23 26.38 1.42 1.22
N THR A 24 25.71 0.28 1.35
CA THR A 24 26.25 -1.00 0.86
C THR A 24 26.36 -1.05 -0.66
N ILE A 25 25.34 -0.57 -1.41
CA ILE A 25 25.44 -0.52 -2.88
C ILE A 25 26.55 0.45 -3.31
N MET A 26 26.72 1.58 -2.62
CA MET A 26 27.80 2.53 -2.92
C MET A 26 29.17 1.91 -2.63
N ALA A 27 29.31 1.20 -1.51
CA ALA A 27 30.54 0.51 -1.16
C ALA A 27 30.89 -0.59 -2.19
N GLU A 28 29.89 -1.31 -2.70
CA GLU A 28 30.09 -2.31 -3.76
C GLU A 28 30.61 -1.68 -5.06
N GLU A 29 29.97 -0.61 -5.53
CA GLU A 29 30.39 0.06 -6.76
C GLU A 29 31.79 0.68 -6.61
N LEU A 30 32.08 1.35 -5.48
CA LEU A 30 33.40 1.92 -5.22
C LEU A 30 34.49 0.86 -5.12
N LYS A 31 34.19 -0.31 -4.53
CA LYS A 31 35.11 -1.44 -4.49
C LYS A 31 35.40 -1.96 -5.89
N GLN A 32 34.39 -2.16 -6.74
CA GLN A 32 34.60 -2.61 -8.11
C GLN A 32 35.49 -1.65 -8.91
N PHE A 33 35.29 -0.33 -8.74
CA PHE A 33 36.14 0.67 -9.38
C PHE A 33 37.57 0.64 -8.83
N ALA A 34 37.74 0.49 -7.52
CA ALA A 34 39.06 0.39 -6.90
C ALA A 34 39.80 -0.87 -7.38
N ASP A 35 39.16 -2.05 -7.33
CA ASP A 35 39.74 -3.32 -7.75
C ASP A 35 40.24 -3.26 -9.22
N GLU A 36 39.50 -2.60 -10.13
CA GLU A 36 39.92 -2.43 -11.53
C GLU A 36 41.07 -1.42 -11.68
N LEU A 37 41.00 -0.27 -11.00
CA LEU A 37 41.98 0.80 -11.15
C LEU A 37 43.30 0.51 -10.43
N GLU A 38 43.28 -0.22 -9.31
CA GLU A 38 44.49 -0.67 -8.60
C GLU A 38 45.30 -1.68 -9.42
N ALA A 39 44.63 -2.46 -10.28
CA ALA A 39 45.27 -3.37 -11.23
C ALA A 39 45.76 -2.67 -12.51
N SER A 40 45.45 -1.38 -12.72
CA SER A 40 45.80 -0.66 -13.94
C SER A 40 47.30 -0.33 -14.01
N ARG A 41 47.88 -0.49 -15.21
CA ARG A 41 49.25 -0.06 -15.52
C ARG A 41 49.36 1.40 -15.95
N ASP A 42 48.24 2.00 -16.38
CA ASP A 42 48.13 3.40 -16.79
C ASP A 42 46.78 3.97 -16.32
N PHE A 43 46.75 4.40 -15.07
CA PHE A 43 45.56 4.94 -14.42
C PHE A 43 44.93 6.09 -15.21
N GLN A 44 45.74 7.00 -15.77
CA GLN A 44 45.25 8.19 -16.47
C GLN A 44 44.54 7.83 -17.78
N ALA A 45 44.96 6.74 -18.43
CA ALA A 45 44.29 6.22 -19.62
C ALA A 45 43.03 5.39 -19.29
N ASP A 46 43.03 4.64 -18.18
CA ASP A 46 41.96 3.68 -17.87
C ASP A 46 40.79 4.29 -17.10
N LEU A 47 41.02 5.27 -16.23
CA LEU A 47 39.95 5.99 -15.53
C LEU A 47 38.85 6.55 -16.46
N PRO A 48 39.16 7.31 -17.52
CA PRO A 48 38.11 7.82 -18.42
C PRO A 48 37.41 6.71 -19.20
N LYS A 49 38.05 5.54 -19.43
CA LYS A 49 37.39 4.39 -20.06
C LYS A 49 36.39 3.75 -19.12
N LEU A 50 36.77 3.55 -17.85
CA LEU A 50 35.88 3.05 -16.80
C LEU A 50 34.63 3.92 -16.67
N ILE A 51 34.81 5.24 -16.53
CA ILE A 51 33.68 6.19 -16.40
C ILE A 51 32.73 6.09 -17.60
N ARG A 52 33.28 6.08 -18.83
CA ARG A 52 32.46 5.97 -20.05
C ARG A 52 31.71 4.65 -20.10
N ARG A 53 32.36 3.53 -19.75
CA ARG A 53 31.75 2.20 -19.75
C ARG A 53 30.58 2.14 -18.76
N VAL A 54 30.83 2.47 -17.49
CA VAL A 54 29.81 2.45 -16.43
C VAL A 54 28.65 3.38 -16.77
N PHE A 55 28.93 4.61 -17.22
CA PHE A 55 27.86 5.52 -17.64
C PHE A 55 27.02 4.92 -18.79
N THR A 56 27.67 4.31 -19.79
CA THR A 56 26.97 3.71 -20.93
C THR A 56 26.07 2.55 -20.51
N GLU A 57 26.54 1.71 -19.58
CA GLU A 57 25.80 0.55 -19.04
C GLU A 57 24.62 0.96 -18.15
N HIS A 58 24.77 2.05 -17.39
CA HIS A 58 23.81 2.45 -16.36
C HIS A 58 22.89 3.62 -16.74
N GLN A 59 23.16 4.37 -17.82
CA GLN A 59 22.31 5.51 -18.24
C GLN A 59 20.83 5.16 -18.42
N ARG A 60 20.48 3.88 -18.61
CA ARG A 60 19.09 3.39 -18.66
C ARG A 60 18.25 3.75 -17.44
N ILE A 61 18.88 3.96 -16.28
CA ILE A 61 18.21 4.35 -15.02
C ILE A 61 17.98 5.86 -14.90
N ILE A 62 18.57 6.66 -15.79
CA ILE A 62 18.46 8.13 -15.78
C ILE A 62 17.20 8.53 -16.53
N PHE A 63 16.31 9.25 -15.85
CA PHE A 63 15.07 9.77 -16.40
C PHE A 63 14.78 11.17 -15.87
N ASN A 64 14.47 12.10 -16.77
CA ASN A 64 14.22 13.51 -16.46
C ASN A 64 12.77 13.93 -16.79
N GLY A 65 11.90 12.97 -17.12
CA GLY A 65 10.51 13.22 -17.49
C GLY A 65 9.53 13.12 -16.33
N ASN A 66 8.25 13.06 -16.67
CA ASN A 66 7.19 12.82 -15.69
C ASN A 66 7.20 11.34 -15.26
N GLY A 67 7.53 11.08 -13.99
CA GLY A 67 7.59 9.73 -13.42
C GLY A 67 6.23 9.11 -13.08
N TYR A 68 5.11 9.84 -13.26
CA TYR A 68 3.77 9.40 -12.86
C TYR A 68 2.89 8.94 -14.04
N ASP A 69 3.26 9.25 -15.28
CA ASP A 69 2.44 8.91 -16.43
C ASP A 69 2.61 7.43 -16.83
N GLU A 70 1.56 6.83 -17.38
CA GLU A 70 1.59 5.45 -17.90
C GLU A 70 2.70 5.25 -18.96
N ALA A 71 3.02 6.29 -19.72
CA ALA A 71 4.13 6.29 -20.68
C ALA A 71 5.47 5.96 -20.03
N TRP A 72 5.70 6.40 -18.78
CA TRP A 72 6.92 6.05 -18.04
C TRP A 72 6.91 4.59 -17.61
N LEU A 73 5.77 4.02 -17.21
CA LEU A 73 5.68 2.60 -16.84
C LEU A 73 6.08 1.69 -18.01
N GLU A 74 5.57 1.98 -19.22
CA GLU A 74 5.96 1.25 -20.43
C GLU A 74 7.45 1.42 -20.76
N GLU A 75 7.95 2.65 -20.67
CA GLU A 75 9.34 2.96 -20.97
C GLU A 75 10.31 2.31 -19.97
N ALA A 76 10.00 2.37 -18.68
CA ALA A 76 10.75 1.73 -17.60
C ALA A 76 10.81 0.21 -17.83
N GLY A 77 9.69 -0.41 -18.23
CA GLY A 77 9.65 -1.82 -18.64
C GLY A 77 10.59 -2.13 -19.80
N LYS A 78 10.56 -1.33 -20.88
CA LYS A 78 11.48 -1.46 -22.04
C LYS A 78 12.95 -1.31 -21.63
N ARG A 79 13.24 -0.49 -20.61
CA ARG A 79 14.58 -0.29 -20.03
C ARG A 79 15.00 -1.40 -19.06
N GLY A 80 14.12 -2.38 -18.78
CA GLY A 80 14.37 -3.45 -17.82
C GLY A 80 14.47 -2.94 -16.38
N LEU A 81 13.72 -1.89 -16.04
CA LEU A 81 13.59 -1.39 -14.67
C LEU A 81 12.46 -2.15 -13.97
N SER A 82 12.72 -2.57 -12.73
CA SER A 82 11.73 -3.29 -11.93
C SER A 82 10.61 -2.33 -11.50
N ASN A 83 9.37 -2.83 -11.51
CA ASN A 83 8.20 -2.14 -10.96
C ASN A 83 7.42 -3.12 -10.07
N LEU A 84 7.71 -3.07 -8.76
CA LEU A 84 7.05 -3.90 -7.75
C LEU A 84 6.03 -3.01 -7.04
N THR A 85 4.76 -3.19 -7.39
CA THR A 85 3.68 -2.26 -7.05
C THR A 85 3.14 -2.45 -5.64
N SER A 86 3.38 -3.61 -5.04
CA SER A 86 2.95 -3.92 -3.68
C SER A 86 4.10 -4.38 -2.80
N THR A 87 3.89 -4.31 -1.48
CA THR A 87 4.80 -4.91 -0.50
C THR A 87 4.92 -6.43 -0.71
N ALA A 88 3.83 -7.11 -1.11
CA ALA A 88 3.85 -8.54 -1.41
C ALA A 88 4.71 -8.86 -2.65
N ASP A 89 4.77 -7.97 -3.64
CA ASP A 89 5.66 -8.08 -4.80
C ASP A 89 7.12 -7.79 -4.42
N ALA A 90 7.34 -6.84 -3.52
CA ALA A 90 8.66 -6.33 -3.16
C ALA A 90 9.42 -7.21 -2.16
N LEU A 91 8.74 -7.76 -1.15
CA LEU A 91 9.37 -8.55 -0.09
C LEU A 91 10.11 -9.81 -0.57
N PRO A 92 9.63 -10.56 -1.60
CA PRO A 92 10.40 -11.66 -2.18
C PRO A 92 11.77 -11.24 -2.72
N MET A 93 11.92 -9.98 -3.16
CA MET A 93 13.22 -9.48 -3.63
C MET A 93 14.20 -9.22 -2.49
N TYR A 94 13.75 -9.13 -1.24
CA TYR A 94 14.63 -8.94 -0.09
C TYR A 94 15.65 -10.07 0.05
N THR A 95 15.25 -11.31 -0.25
CA THR A 95 16.09 -12.52 -0.21
C THR A 95 16.55 -12.98 -1.59
N ALA A 96 16.39 -12.17 -2.64
CA ALA A 96 16.89 -12.50 -3.96
C ALA A 96 18.42 -12.72 -3.91
N PRO A 97 18.97 -13.72 -4.62
CA PRO A 97 20.39 -14.08 -4.52
C PRO A 97 21.34 -12.89 -4.67
N LYS A 98 21.11 -12.02 -5.66
CA LYS A 98 21.89 -10.79 -5.87
C LYS A 98 21.94 -9.89 -4.64
N ASN A 99 20.82 -9.75 -3.94
CA ASN A 99 20.69 -8.85 -2.78
C ASN A 99 21.33 -9.50 -1.54
N VAL A 100 21.15 -10.80 -1.35
CA VAL A 100 21.82 -11.57 -0.28
C VAL A 100 23.34 -11.49 -0.45
N ASP A 101 23.83 -11.78 -1.67
CA ASP A 101 25.25 -11.78 -1.99
C ASP A 101 25.90 -10.41 -1.73
N LEU A 102 25.20 -9.31 -2.07
CA LEU A 102 25.65 -7.95 -1.80
C LEU A 102 25.92 -7.73 -0.30
N PHE A 103 24.96 -8.04 0.57
CA PHE A 103 25.11 -7.79 2.00
C PHE A 103 26.12 -8.73 2.66
N VAL A 104 26.14 -10.00 2.26
CA VAL A 104 27.08 -11.00 2.79
C VAL A 104 28.51 -10.68 2.38
N LYS A 105 28.74 -10.30 1.11
CA LYS A 105 30.07 -9.93 0.59
C LYS A 105 30.71 -8.77 1.36
N HIS A 106 29.89 -7.82 1.81
CA HIS A 106 30.33 -6.65 2.57
C HIS A 106 30.32 -6.86 4.08
N GLY A 107 29.97 -8.05 4.58
CA GLY A 107 29.92 -8.36 6.01
C GLY A 107 28.86 -7.54 6.77
N ILE A 108 27.83 -7.08 6.07
CA ILE A 108 26.75 -6.27 6.65
C ILE A 108 25.72 -7.15 7.36
N TYR A 109 25.38 -8.28 6.73
CA TYR A 109 24.52 -9.30 7.27
C TYR A 109 25.03 -10.70 6.91
N THR A 110 24.69 -11.70 7.71
CA THR A 110 24.73 -13.10 7.28
C THR A 110 23.49 -13.45 6.45
N LYS A 111 23.51 -14.60 5.78
CA LYS A 111 22.36 -15.09 5.02
C LYS A 111 21.14 -15.28 5.94
N GLU A 112 21.36 -15.88 7.10
CA GLU A 112 20.34 -16.17 8.11
C GLU A 112 19.73 -14.88 8.66
N GLU A 113 20.53 -13.81 8.84
CA GLU A 113 20.02 -12.51 9.27
C GLU A 113 19.11 -11.85 8.23
N ILE A 114 19.41 -12.00 6.93
CA ILE A 114 18.57 -11.46 5.85
C ILE A 114 17.26 -12.24 5.76
N GLU A 115 17.32 -13.57 5.87
CA GLU A 115 16.14 -14.43 5.88
C GLU A 115 15.23 -14.10 7.07
N ALA A 116 15.79 -14.00 8.29
CA ALA A 116 15.04 -13.62 9.49
C ALA A 116 14.40 -12.23 9.36
N ARG A 117 15.12 -11.25 8.77
CA ARG A 117 14.55 -9.92 8.51
C ARG A 117 13.41 -9.97 7.51
N ALA A 118 13.52 -10.76 6.45
CA ALA A 118 12.43 -10.95 5.49
C ALA A 118 11.19 -11.53 6.18
N GLU A 119 11.37 -12.56 7.02
CA GLU A 119 10.27 -13.15 7.79
C GLU A 119 9.59 -12.12 8.70
N ILE A 120 10.37 -11.31 9.45
CA ILE A 120 9.84 -10.24 10.30
C ILE A 120 9.04 -9.21 9.47
N HIS A 121 9.52 -8.83 8.29
CA HIS A 121 8.79 -7.90 7.43
C HIS A 121 7.48 -8.49 6.90
N ILE A 122 7.50 -9.76 6.50
CA ILE A 122 6.30 -10.49 6.04
C ILE A 122 5.28 -10.63 7.18
N GLU A 123 5.73 -10.96 8.39
CA GLU A 123 4.90 -11.05 9.58
C GLU A 123 4.27 -9.70 9.92
N ASN A 124 5.07 -8.63 9.98
CA ASN A 124 4.58 -7.29 10.25
C ASN A 124 3.52 -6.85 9.22
N TYR A 125 3.77 -7.07 7.93
CA TYR A 125 2.82 -6.74 6.87
C TYR A 125 1.48 -7.47 7.05
N THR A 126 1.55 -8.79 7.28
CA THR A 126 0.36 -9.65 7.48
C THR A 126 -0.40 -9.23 8.74
N THR A 127 0.30 -8.97 9.84
CA THR A 127 -0.30 -8.57 11.12
C THR A 127 -0.99 -7.21 11.01
N VAL A 128 -0.36 -6.21 10.38
CA VAL A 128 -0.97 -4.89 10.21
C VAL A 128 -2.26 -4.99 9.40
N LEU A 129 -2.23 -5.65 8.24
CA LEU A 129 -3.44 -5.83 7.42
C LEU A 129 -4.54 -6.61 8.14
N THR A 130 -4.17 -7.63 8.90
CA THR A 130 -5.14 -8.40 9.70
C THR A 130 -5.81 -7.53 10.77
N ILE A 131 -5.04 -6.65 11.43
CA ILE A 131 -5.59 -5.71 12.41
C ILE A 131 -6.51 -4.71 11.72
N GLU A 132 -6.08 -4.09 10.63
CA GLU A 132 -6.88 -3.11 9.89
C GLU A 132 -8.20 -3.71 9.39
N ALA A 133 -8.16 -4.91 8.82
CA ALA A 133 -9.35 -5.64 8.37
C ALA A 133 -10.30 -5.97 9.54
N LYS A 134 -9.78 -6.43 10.69
CA LYS A 134 -10.60 -6.69 11.89
C LYS A 134 -11.23 -5.41 12.43
N THR A 135 -10.46 -4.33 12.50
CA THR A 135 -10.96 -3.03 12.93
C THR A 135 -12.04 -2.52 11.99
N MET A 136 -11.85 -2.66 10.67
CA MET A 136 -12.85 -2.29 9.68
C MET A 136 -14.15 -3.09 9.87
N ALA A 137 -14.06 -4.43 10.00
CA ALA A 137 -15.24 -5.26 10.24
C ALA A 137 -15.97 -4.86 11.53
N ASP A 138 -15.22 -4.62 12.62
CA ASP A 138 -15.78 -4.14 13.89
C ASP A 138 -16.51 -2.79 13.74
N MET A 139 -15.89 -1.83 13.06
CA MET A 139 -16.49 -0.52 12.77
C MET A 139 -17.76 -0.66 11.93
N ILE A 140 -17.75 -1.51 10.91
CA ILE A 140 -18.92 -1.75 10.07
C ILE A 140 -20.06 -2.33 10.91
N ARG A 141 -19.80 -3.40 11.67
CA ARG A 141 -20.80 -4.13 12.46
C ARG A 141 -21.42 -3.27 13.57
N HIS A 142 -20.58 -2.57 14.32
CA HIS A 142 -21.00 -1.96 15.58
C HIS A 142 -21.27 -0.47 15.48
N GLN A 143 -20.83 0.19 14.40
CA GLN A 143 -20.98 1.65 14.26
C GLN A 143 -21.74 2.02 12.99
N ILE A 144 -21.29 1.57 11.81
CA ILE A 144 -21.90 1.99 10.53
C ILE A 144 -23.28 1.37 10.35
N LEU A 145 -23.40 0.03 10.38
CA LEU A 145 -24.67 -0.66 10.10
C LEU A 145 -25.81 -0.20 11.03
N PRO A 146 -25.61 -0.07 12.37
CA PRO A 146 -26.65 0.45 13.25
C PRO A 146 -27.05 1.89 12.91
N ALA A 147 -26.07 2.77 12.68
CA ALA A 147 -26.30 4.18 12.42
C ALA A 147 -27.11 4.42 11.14
N VAL A 148 -26.77 3.71 10.05
CA VAL A 148 -27.48 3.84 8.77
C VAL A 148 -28.85 3.19 8.81
N SER A 149 -29.00 2.09 9.56
CA SER A 149 -30.30 1.44 9.81
C SER A 149 -31.25 2.37 10.56
N ASP A 150 -30.78 3.01 11.64
CA ASP A 150 -31.59 3.95 12.42
C ASP A 150 -32.01 5.17 11.58
N TYR A 151 -31.12 5.67 10.72
CA TYR A 151 -31.44 6.79 9.84
C TYR A 151 -32.43 6.39 8.72
N ALA A 152 -32.30 5.19 8.16
CA ALA A 152 -33.25 4.64 7.20
C ALA A 152 -34.65 4.50 7.82
N ASP A 153 -34.75 4.02 9.06
CA ASP A 153 -36.03 3.94 9.76
C ASP A 153 -36.65 5.33 9.97
N GLN A 154 -35.85 6.34 10.35
CA GLN A 154 -36.33 7.73 10.45
C GLN A 154 -36.86 8.28 9.11
N LEU A 155 -36.26 7.91 7.97
CA LEU A 155 -36.78 8.26 6.64
C LEU A 155 -38.11 7.53 6.37
N CYS A 156 -38.19 6.24 6.66
CA CYS A 156 -39.40 5.44 6.49
C CYS A 156 -40.58 5.97 7.33
N GLN A 157 -40.36 6.27 8.61
CA GLN A 157 -41.39 6.85 9.48
C GLN A 157 -41.89 8.20 8.95
N ARG A 158 -40.97 9.07 8.49
CA ARG A 158 -41.35 10.35 7.87
C ARG A 158 -42.16 10.16 6.59
N ALA A 159 -41.76 9.21 5.74
CA ALA A 159 -42.51 8.89 4.52
C ALA A 159 -43.93 8.42 4.86
N TYR A 160 -44.06 7.52 5.83
CA TYR A 160 -45.36 7.00 6.29
C TYR A 160 -46.30 8.12 6.79
N HIS A 161 -45.79 9.02 7.65
CA HIS A 161 -46.60 10.13 8.15
C HIS A 161 -47.01 11.12 7.05
N LYS A 162 -46.12 11.39 6.10
CA LYS A 162 -46.41 12.27 4.95
C LYS A 162 -47.45 11.68 4.01
N ASP A 163 -47.35 10.38 3.73
CA ASP A 163 -48.33 9.65 2.92
C ASP A 163 -49.72 9.69 3.56
N ALA A 164 -49.81 9.47 4.88
CA ALA A 164 -51.07 9.57 5.63
C ALA A 164 -51.72 10.97 5.57
N MET A 165 -50.91 12.02 5.35
CA MET A 165 -51.37 13.41 5.17
C MET A 165 -51.60 13.79 3.70
N GLY A 166 -51.28 12.90 2.75
CA GLY A 166 -51.38 13.17 1.31
C GLY A 166 -50.36 14.18 0.79
N VAL A 167 -49.19 14.32 1.43
CA VAL A 167 -48.13 15.26 1.01
C VAL A 167 -46.95 14.54 0.36
N PRO A 168 -46.20 15.19 -0.55
CA PRO A 168 -45.06 14.56 -1.24
C PRO A 168 -43.96 14.07 -0.29
N HIS A 169 -43.48 12.83 -0.51
CA HIS A 169 -42.47 12.15 0.32
C HIS A 169 -41.39 11.43 -0.51
N GLN A 170 -41.16 11.86 -1.76
CA GLN A 170 -40.25 11.18 -2.67
C GLN A 170 -38.82 11.11 -2.12
N TYR A 171 -38.33 12.21 -1.52
CA TYR A 171 -37.00 12.28 -0.91
C TYR A 171 -36.81 11.16 0.12
N GLU A 172 -37.73 11.04 1.08
CA GLU A 172 -37.64 10.02 2.13
C GLU A 172 -37.62 8.61 1.54
N THR A 173 -38.56 8.30 0.64
CA THR A 173 -38.69 6.97 0.06
C THR A 173 -37.46 6.59 -0.78
N SER A 174 -36.98 7.49 -1.65
CA SER A 174 -35.84 7.18 -2.52
C SER A 174 -34.54 7.04 -1.73
N THR A 175 -34.31 7.91 -0.74
CA THR A 175 -33.09 7.86 0.08
C THR A 175 -33.09 6.63 0.99
N ALA A 176 -34.22 6.29 1.61
CA ALA A 176 -34.33 5.07 2.43
C ALA A 176 -34.05 3.80 1.61
N MET A 177 -34.57 3.74 0.37
CA MET A 177 -34.32 2.60 -0.52
C MET A 177 -32.84 2.46 -0.90
N GLN A 178 -32.17 3.57 -1.20
CA GLN A 178 -30.73 3.56 -1.51
C GLN A 178 -29.90 3.14 -0.29
N ILE A 179 -30.20 3.71 0.89
CA ILE A 179 -29.52 3.35 2.13
C ILE A 179 -29.74 1.88 2.45
N GLY A 180 -30.98 1.37 2.36
CA GLY A 180 -31.27 -0.05 2.61
C GLY A 180 -30.48 -0.98 1.68
N THR A 181 -30.46 -0.66 0.38
CA THR A 181 -29.69 -1.44 -0.62
C THR A 181 -28.20 -1.47 -0.28
N LEU A 182 -27.62 -0.32 0.07
CA LEU A 182 -26.20 -0.23 0.43
C LEU A 182 -25.88 -0.85 1.79
N THR A 183 -26.83 -0.83 2.73
CA THR A 183 -26.70 -1.47 4.04
C THR A 183 -26.62 -2.99 3.88
N ASP A 184 -27.48 -3.57 3.05
CA ASP A 184 -27.44 -5.01 2.73
C ASP A 184 -26.15 -5.39 2.01
N ALA A 185 -25.69 -4.57 1.06
CA ALA A 185 -24.41 -4.79 0.37
C ALA A 185 -23.23 -4.74 1.36
N LEU A 186 -23.14 -3.69 2.18
CA LEU A 186 -22.09 -3.53 3.18
C LEU A 186 -22.12 -4.68 4.21
N GLN A 187 -23.29 -5.16 4.60
CA GLN A 187 -23.43 -6.32 5.47
C GLN A 187 -22.83 -7.56 4.82
N ALA A 188 -23.15 -7.82 3.55
CA ALA A 188 -22.62 -8.97 2.80
C ALA A 188 -21.10 -8.88 2.63
N ASP A 189 -20.57 -7.72 2.27
CA ASP A 189 -19.13 -7.47 2.13
C ASP A 189 -18.40 -7.65 3.46
N CYS A 190 -18.98 -7.16 4.56
CA CYS A 190 -18.42 -7.36 5.90
C CYS A 190 -18.41 -8.85 6.30
N ALA A 191 -19.47 -9.60 6.00
CA ALA A 191 -19.52 -11.03 6.29
C ALA A 191 -18.49 -11.81 5.45
N LYS A 192 -18.28 -11.41 4.20
CA LYS A 192 -17.21 -11.95 3.35
C LYS A 192 -15.84 -11.67 3.95
N LEU A 193 -15.56 -10.40 4.29
CA LEU A 193 -14.29 -10.00 4.92
C LEU A 193 -14.00 -10.78 6.20
N GLU A 194 -15.01 -10.99 7.06
CA GLU A 194 -14.89 -11.79 8.28
C GLU A 194 -14.58 -13.27 7.99
N ALA A 195 -15.19 -13.84 6.96
CA ALA A 195 -14.93 -15.21 6.53
C ALA A 195 -13.51 -15.37 5.98
N ASP A 196 -13.07 -14.43 5.12
CA ASP A 196 -11.72 -14.42 4.54
C ASP A 196 -10.66 -14.14 5.61
N LEU A 197 -10.94 -13.28 6.60
CA LEU A 197 -10.11 -13.10 7.80
C LEU A 197 -9.90 -14.41 8.57
N ALA A 198 -10.93 -15.24 8.70
CA ALA A 198 -10.84 -16.54 9.36
C ALA A 198 -10.12 -17.60 8.51
N ALA A 199 -10.01 -17.38 7.20
CA ALA A 199 -9.43 -18.30 6.23
C ALA A 199 -7.96 -17.99 5.87
N ILE A 200 -7.34 -16.99 6.51
CA ILE A 200 -5.92 -16.67 6.29
C ILE A 200 -5.07 -17.94 6.45
N PRO A 201 -4.31 -18.34 5.41
CA PRO A 201 -3.59 -19.60 5.43
C PRO A 201 -2.40 -19.56 6.37
N VAL A 202 -2.03 -20.73 6.90
CA VAL A 202 -0.80 -20.89 7.68
C VAL A 202 0.43 -20.78 6.77
N GLY A 203 1.43 -20.03 7.23
CA GLY A 203 2.72 -19.84 6.58
C GLY A 203 2.90 -18.43 6.02
N SER A 204 4.02 -17.79 6.35
CA SER A 204 4.23 -16.34 6.18
C SER A 204 4.00 -15.86 4.75
N ILE A 205 4.59 -16.52 3.76
CA ILE A 205 4.45 -16.12 2.34
C ILE A 205 3.01 -16.29 1.85
N LYS A 206 2.35 -17.40 2.22
CA LYS A 206 0.97 -17.66 1.81
C LYS A 206 0.02 -16.64 2.45
N ALA A 207 0.23 -16.34 3.73
CA ALA A 207 -0.57 -15.36 4.46
C ALA A 207 -0.40 -13.95 3.85
N MET A 208 0.83 -13.53 3.54
CA MET A 208 1.11 -12.26 2.89
C MET A 208 0.41 -12.13 1.53
N ASN A 209 0.55 -13.15 0.67
CA ASN A 209 -0.09 -13.15 -0.65
C ASN A 209 -1.61 -13.13 -0.50
N TYR A 210 -2.17 -13.92 0.41
CA TYR A 210 -3.61 -13.94 0.67
C TYR A 210 -4.12 -12.59 1.18
N CYS A 211 -3.40 -11.93 2.09
CA CYS A 211 -3.75 -10.58 2.54
C CYS A 211 -3.76 -9.58 1.37
N HIS A 212 -2.79 -9.69 0.46
CA HIS A 212 -2.69 -8.80 -0.69
C HIS A 212 -3.78 -9.05 -1.74
N GLU A 213 -4.02 -10.32 -2.09
CA GLU A 213 -4.90 -10.72 -3.20
C GLU A 213 -6.37 -10.84 -2.80
N VAL A 214 -6.67 -11.03 -1.51
CA VAL A 214 -8.03 -11.25 -1.00
C VAL A 214 -8.47 -10.17 -0.02
N LEU A 215 -7.77 -10.02 1.11
CA LEU A 215 -8.22 -9.09 2.16
C LEU A 215 -8.22 -7.63 1.72
N ILE A 216 -7.17 -7.15 1.02
CA ILE A 216 -7.12 -5.76 0.55
C ILE A 216 -8.29 -5.46 -0.41
N PRO A 217 -8.57 -6.27 -1.44
CA PRO A 217 -9.76 -6.10 -2.27
C PRO A 217 -11.08 -6.11 -1.50
N ASP A 218 -11.24 -6.99 -0.51
CA ASP A 218 -12.46 -7.07 0.29
C ASP A 218 -12.68 -5.82 1.15
N MET A 219 -11.60 -5.33 1.77
CA MET A 219 -11.62 -4.05 2.48
C MET A 219 -11.98 -2.89 1.56
N ALA A 220 -11.49 -2.89 0.32
CA ALA A 220 -11.78 -1.84 -0.64
C ALA A 220 -13.26 -1.85 -1.09
N GLU A 221 -13.85 -3.03 -1.32
CA GLU A 221 -15.26 -3.13 -1.70
C GLU A 221 -16.18 -2.75 -0.53
N ALA A 222 -15.91 -3.24 0.69
CA ALA A 222 -16.67 -2.85 1.88
C ALA A 222 -16.60 -1.32 2.11
N ARG A 223 -15.41 -0.73 1.95
CA ARG A 223 -15.22 0.72 2.07
C ARG A 223 -16.06 1.51 1.06
N LYS A 224 -16.16 1.06 -0.19
CA LYS A 224 -16.94 1.74 -1.23
C LYS A 224 -18.42 1.87 -0.87
N ALA A 225 -19.02 0.84 -0.28
CA ALA A 225 -20.40 0.92 0.20
C ALA A 225 -20.53 1.87 1.41
N ALA A 226 -19.58 1.83 2.34
CA ALA A 226 -19.54 2.73 3.49
C ALA A 226 -19.39 4.20 3.07
N ASP A 227 -18.48 4.50 2.14
CA ASP A 227 -18.25 5.86 1.62
C ASP A 227 -19.53 6.40 0.92
N GLN A 228 -20.29 5.56 0.23
CA GLN A 228 -21.58 5.96 -0.36
C GLN A 228 -22.64 6.22 0.72
N LEU A 229 -22.71 5.38 1.75
CA LEU A 229 -23.61 5.56 2.88
C LEU A 229 -23.32 6.86 3.65
N GLU A 230 -22.06 7.26 3.79
CA GLU A 230 -21.66 8.55 4.38
C GLU A 230 -22.36 9.72 3.67
N THR A 231 -22.39 9.71 2.33
CA THR A 231 -22.98 10.80 1.54
C THR A 231 -24.50 10.90 1.64
N LEU A 232 -25.18 9.78 1.96
CA LEU A 232 -26.64 9.71 2.05
C LEU A 232 -27.15 9.92 3.47
N THR A 233 -26.30 9.67 4.47
CA THR A 233 -26.65 9.75 5.88
C THR A 233 -26.52 11.19 6.38
N ALA A 234 -27.48 11.65 7.16
CA ALA A 234 -27.36 12.98 7.76
C ALA A 234 -26.13 13.02 8.70
N SER A 235 -25.36 14.12 8.67
CA SER A 235 -24.14 14.28 9.48
C SER A 235 -24.34 13.94 10.97
N LYS A 236 -25.46 14.35 11.57
CA LYS A 236 -25.81 14.03 12.97
C LYS A 236 -26.02 12.53 13.27
N SER A 237 -26.21 11.74 12.22
CA SER A 237 -26.49 10.30 12.27
C SER A 237 -25.30 9.48 11.76
N TRP A 238 -24.26 10.10 11.20
CA TRP A 238 -23.03 9.41 10.82
C TRP A 238 -22.11 9.30 12.04
N PRO A 239 -21.54 8.11 12.34
CA PRO A 239 -20.79 7.89 13.58
C PRO A 239 -19.37 8.49 13.57
N PHE A 240 -18.90 9.01 12.44
CA PHE A 240 -17.52 9.48 12.27
C PHE A 240 -17.46 10.95 11.85
N PRO A 241 -16.38 11.67 12.20
CA PRO A 241 -16.07 12.94 11.55
C PRO A 241 -15.81 12.70 10.07
N VAL A 242 -16.41 13.52 9.21
CA VAL A 242 -16.16 13.42 7.76
C VAL A 242 -14.79 14.02 7.43
N TYR A 243 -14.26 13.75 6.22
CA TYR A 243 -12.94 14.24 5.82
C TYR A 243 -12.78 15.77 5.94
N SER A 244 -13.83 16.56 5.71
CA SER A 244 -13.75 18.01 5.90
C SER A 244 -13.51 18.40 7.36
N ASP A 245 -14.08 17.65 8.30
CA ASP A 245 -13.91 17.89 9.73
C ASP A 245 -12.46 17.59 10.13
N LEU A 246 -11.94 16.43 9.71
CA LEU A 246 -10.56 16.02 10.00
C LEU A 246 -9.50 16.96 9.39
N LEU A 247 -9.76 17.54 8.22
CA LEU A 247 -8.77 18.33 7.49
C LEU A 247 -8.82 19.83 7.78
N PHE A 248 -10.00 20.38 8.10
CA PHE A 248 -10.20 21.83 8.18
C PHE A 248 -10.79 22.32 9.51
N TYR A 249 -11.33 21.43 10.34
CA TYR A 249 -11.94 21.78 11.61
C TYR A 249 -11.20 21.07 12.75
N VAL A 250 -10.03 21.61 13.10
CA VAL A 250 -9.25 21.25 14.30
C VAL A 250 -9.52 22.27 15.41
#